data_AF-A0A4Y2LME2-F1
#
_entry.id   AF-A0A4Y2LME2-F1
#
_cell.length_a   1.000
_cell.length_b   1.000
_cell.length_c   1.000
_cell.angle_alpha   90.00
_cell.angle_beta   90.00
_cell.angle_gamma   90.00
#
_symmetry.space_group_name_H-M   'P 1'
#
loop_
_entity.id
_entity.type
_entity.pdbx_description
1 polymer ?
#
loop_
_entity_poly.entity_id
_entity_poly.type
_entity_poly.pdbx_seq_one_letter_code
_entity_poly.pdbx_strand_id
1 'polypeptide(L)'
;MVRKVAVIGGGVIGLTTAVVIAENLKDVQVTVISEKWSPDTTGDGSAGFWAPYMLGDVPEKTLRREDPVFNDLFLDCRPMTERELSVFPSRFRYGLSITSFFAECTKFLPILMKRIQKKGGRFIEKKVHSFSELAGSYDMVINCTGIGARNLVPDPEVKPVRGQIIKVRAPWVKHCVVMDNEYYIIPK
;
A
#
# COMPACT_ATOMS: atom_id res chain seq x y z
N MET A 1 -6.62 -24.86 22.22
CA MET A 1 -5.18 -24.82 21.89
C MET A 1 -4.95 -23.53 21.11
N VAL A 2 -4.00 -22.69 21.52
CA VAL A 2 -3.71 -21.42 20.82
C VAL A 2 -2.88 -21.72 19.57
N ARG A 3 -3.35 -21.29 18.39
CA ARG A 3 -2.65 -21.44 17.12
C ARG A 3 -1.62 -20.33 16.94
N LYS A 4 -0.38 -20.68 16.62
CA LYS A 4 0.71 -19.74 16.35
C LYS A 4 0.76 -19.40 14.87
N VAL A 5 0.57 -18.13 14.53
CA VAL A 5 0.56 -17.63 13.15
C VAL A 5 1.75 -16.69 12.94
N ALA A 6 2.61 -17.01 11.98
CA ALA A 6 3.68 -16.13 11.53
C ALA A 6 3.22 -15.32 10.32
N VAL A 7 3.35 -14.01 10.35
CA VAL A 7 3.20 -13.12 9.20
C VAL A 7 4.56 -12.57 8.82
N ILE A 8 5.05 -12.86 7.62
CA ILE A 8 6.39 -12.44 7.18
C ILE A 8 6.26 -11.15 6.36
N GLY A 9 6.81 -10.06 6.87
CA GLY A 9 6.84 -8.75 6.23
C GLY A 9 6.26 -7.64 7.11
N GLY A 10 7.07 -6.61 7.38
CA GLY A 10 6.69 -5.43 8.18
C GLY A 10 6.10 -4.26 7.38
N GLY A 11 5.82 -4.47 6.09
CA GLY A 11 5.18 -3.46 5.22
C GLY A 11 3.66 -3.36 5.43
N VAL A 12 3.01 -2.48 4.66
CA VAL A 12 1.57 -2.20 4.80
C VAL A 12 0.70 -3.46 4.73
N ILE A 13 0.96 -4.37 3.78
CA ILE A 13 0.19 -5.61 3.63
C ILE A 13 0.39 -6.54 4.82
N GLY A 14 1.64 -6.78 5.24
CA GLY A 14 1.91 -7.68 6.37
C GLY A 14 1.30 -7.17 7.67
N LEU A 15 1.37 -5.85 7.94
CA LEU A 15 0.79 -5.27 9.14
C LEU A 15 -0.74 -5.23 9.09
N THR A 16 -1.38 -4.91 7.96
CA THR A 16 -2.85 -4.96 7.88
C THR A 16 -3.37 -6.39 8.00
N THR A 17 -2.71 -7.36 7.37
CA THR A 17 -3.03 -8.79 7.52
C THR A 17 -2.92 -9.25 8.97
N ALA A 18 -1.82 -8.89 9.66
CA ALA A 18 -1.63 -9.23 11.07
C ALA A 18 -2.71 -8.59 11.97
N VAL A 19 -3.11 -7.35 11.71
CA VAL A 19 -4.23 -6.69 12.41
C VAL A 19 -5.52 -7.46 12.22
N VAL A 20 -5.88 -7.78 10.97
CA VAL A 20 -7.13 -8.51 10.68
C VAL A 20 -7.17 -9.84 11.42
N ILE A 21 -6.08 -10.60 11.42
CA ILE A 21 -5.99 -11.88 12.13
C ILE A 21 -6.12 -11.69 13.63
N ALA A 22 -5.35 -10.77 14.22
CA ALA A 22 -5.32 -10.55 15.66
C ALA A 22 -6.64 -9.98 16.23
N GLU A 23 -7.40 -9.25 15.42
CA GLU A 23 -8.65 -8.64 15.86
C GLU A 23 -9.88 -9.52 15.61
N ASN A 24 -9.85 -10.40 14.61
CA ASN A 24 -11.04 -11.15 14.17
C ASN A 24 -10.98 -12.65 14.45
N LEU A 25 -9.79 -13.24 14.66
CA LEU A 25 -9.67 -14.66 14.99
C LEU A 25 -9.48 -14.85 16.50
N LYS A 26 -10.16 -15.88 17.03
CA LYS A 26 -10.00 -16.32 18.43
C LYS A 26 -8.90 -17.36 18.53
N ASP A 27 -8.29 -17.47 19.71
CA ASP A 27 -7.27 -18.48 20.03
C ASP A 27 -6.08 -18.49 19.07
N VAL A 28 -5.65 -17.31 18.61
CA VAL A 28 -4.44 -17.13 17.78
C VAL A 28 -3.39 -16.28 18.50
N GLN A 29 -2.12 -16.63 18.30
CA GLN A 29 -0.98 -15.79 18.64
C GLN A 29 -0.28 -15.38 17.35
N VAL A 30 -0.38 -14.10 17.01
CA VAL A 30 0.24 -13.54 15.80
C VAL A 30 1.66 -13.06 16.13
N THR A 31 2.63 -13.49 15.33
CA THR A 31 3.99 -12.94 15.32
C THR A 31 4.29 -12.38 13.94
N VAL A 32 4.63 -11.09 13.87
CA VAL A 32 5.13 -10.47 12.63
C VAL A 32 6.65 -10.58 12.60
N ILE A 33 7.20 -11.11 11.51
CA ILE A 33 8.64 -11.30 11.33
C ILE A 33 9.08 -10.46 10.13
N SER A 34 10.07 -9.59 10.29
CA SER A 34 10.56 -8.73 9.20
C SER A 34 12.03 -8.38 9.37
N GLU A 35 12.76 -8.24 8.25
CA GLU A 35 14.13 -7.70 8.24
C GLU A 35 14.15 -6.17 8.45
N LYS A 36 13.09 -5.49 8.02
CA LYS A 36 12.96 -4.03 8.09
C LYS A 36 11.61 -3.62 8.65
N TRP A 37 11.59 -2.49 9.35
CA TRP A 37 10.40 -1.87 9.90
C TRP A 37 10.27 -0.43 9.44
N SER A 38 9.12 0.20 9.66
CA SER A 38 8.95 1.64 9.45
C SER A 38 10.01 2.38 10.28
N PRO A 39 10.75 3.36 9.71
CA PRO A 39 10.48 4.08 8.47
C PRO A 39 11.21 3.56 7.21
N ASP A 40 11.75 2.34 7.24
CA ASP A 40 12.65 1.79 6.21
C ASP A 40 12.00 0.70 5.33
N THR A 41 10.66 0.69 5.23
CA THR A 41 9.94 -0.20 4.32
C THR A 41 9.68 0.46 2.96
N THR A 42 9.37 -0.33 1.93
CA THR A 42 8.91 0.22 0.64
C THR A 42 7.65 1.09 0.80
N GLY A 43 6.79 0.77 1.78
CA GLY A 43 5.61 1.57 2.10
C GLY A 43 5.96 3.00 2.50
N ASP A 44 7.04 3.20 3.28
CA ASP A 44 7.48 4.52 3.74
C ASP A 44 7.96 5.44 2.61
N GLY A 45 8.43 4.84 1.52
CA GLY A 45 8.75 5.52 0.26
C GLY A 45 7.54 5.85 -0.61
N SER A 46 6.37 5.27 -0.33
CA SER A 46 5.17 5.47 -1.15
C SER A 46 4.60 6.89 -1.04
N ALA A 47 3.93 7.32 -2.12
CA ALA A 47 3.30 8.63 -2.16
C ALA A 47 2.03 8.70 -1.28
N GLY A 48 1.33 7.57 -1.10
CA GLY A 48 0.20 7.43 -0.17
C GLY A 48 -1.15 7.90 -0.71
N PHE A 49 -1.22 8.42 -1.94
CA PHE A 49 -2.49 8.76 -2.60
C PHE A 49 -3.30 7.49 -2.89
N TRP A 50 -4.57 7.48 -2.47
CA TRP A 50 -5.47 6.38 -2.77
C TRP A 50 -6.11 6.55 -4.15
N ALA A 51 -5.78 5.66 -5.07
CA ALA A 51 -6.44 5.51 -6.36
C ALA A 51 -6.22 4.06 -6.85
N PRO A 52 -7.20 3.46 -7.55
CA PRO A 52 -7.02 2.16 -8.19
C PRO A 52 -6.05 2.26 -9.36
N TYR A 53 -5.38 1.15 -9.66
CA TYR A 53 -4.63 0.94 -10.89
C TYR A 53 -5.15 -0.33 -11.56
N MET A 54 -5.04 -0.41 -12.89
CA MET A 54 -5.39 -1.63 -13.62
C MET A 54 -4.42 -2.75 -13.24
N LEU A 55 -4.96 -3.95 -12.98
CA LEU A 55 -4.18 -5.14 -12.66
C LEU A 55 -4.54 -6.25 -13.65
N GLY A 56 -3.53 -6.93 -14.20
CA GLY A 56 -3.71 -8.09 -15.06
C GLY A 56 -4.65 -7.86 -16.24
N ASP A 57 -5.56 -8.81 -16.45
CA ASP A 57 -6.52 -8.83 -17.57
C ASP A 57 -7.82 -8.06 -17.29
N VAL A 58 -7.85 -7.19 -16.26
CA VAL A 58 -9.01 -6.34 -16.01
C VAL A 58 -9.26 -5.50 -17.27
N PRO A 59 -10.45 -5.60 -17.90
CA PRO A 59 -10.73 -4.89 -19.13
C PRO A 59 -10.47 -3.39 -18.96
N GLU A 60 -9.75 -2.78 -19.89
CA GLU A 60 -9.37 -1.36 -19.81
C GLU A 60 -10.57 -0.42 -19.58
N LYS A 61 -11.74 -0.82 -20.11
CA LYS A 61 -13.01 -0.11 -19.91
C LYS A 61 -13.41 0.07 -18.44
N THR A 62 -12.99 -0.83 -17.55
CA THR A 62 -13.43 -0.88 -16.14
C THR A 62 -12.83 0.23 -15.28
N LEU A 63 -11.78 0.92 -15.74
CA LEU A 63 -11.25 2.13 -15.09
C LEU A 63 -11.39 3.38 -15.98
N ARG A 64 -12.26 3.35 -16.98
CA ARG A 64 -12.58 4.56 -17.74
C ARG A 64 -13.54 5.42 -16.92
N ARG A 65 -13.40 6.73 -17.06
CA ARG A 65 -14.32 7.73 -16.48
C ARG A 65 -15.80 7.48 -16.81
N GLU A 66 -16.06 6.90 -17.97
CA GLU A 66 -17.40 6.58 -18.46
C GLU A 66 -18.03 5.40 -17.69
N ASP A 67 -17.23 4.62 -16.97
CA ASP A 67 -17.68 3.52 -16.15
C ASP A 67 -18.24 4.06 -14.81
N PRO A 68 -19.51 3.80 -14.48
CA PRO A 68 -20.09 4.17 -13.19
C PRO A 68 -19.27 3.68 -12.00
N VAL A 69 -18.66 2.50 -12.10
CA VAL A 69 -17.84 1.91 -11.03
C VAL A 69 -16.65 2.80 -10.71
N PHE A 70 -16.01 3.41 -11.72
CA PHE A 70 -14.89 4.30 -11.48
C PHE A 70 -15.31 5.59 -10.75
N ASN A 71 -16.46 6.15 -11.10
CA ASN A 71 -16.96 7.37 -10.47
C ASN A 71 -17.39 7.13 -9.01
N ASP A 72 -17.92 5.95 -8.70
CA ASP A 72 -18.33 5.58 -7.33
C ASP A 72 -17.16 5.33 -6.38
N LEU A 73 -15.94 5.12 -6.90
CA LEU A 73 -14.74 4.94 -6.07
C LEU A 73 -14.23 6.24 -5.45
N PHE A 74 -14.54 7.38 -6.07
CA PHE A 74 -14.03 8.68 -5.63
C PHE A 74 -15.16 9.59 -5.15
N LEU A 75 -14.83 10.49 -4.23
CA LEU A 75 -15.75 11.54 -3.83
C LEU A 75 -15.69 12.66 -4.88
N ASP A 76 -16.85 13.13 -5.36
CA ASP A 76 -16.95 14.23 -6.34
C ASP A 76 -16.11 13.99 -7.61
N CYS A 77 -16.20 12.79 -8.20
CA CYS A 77 -15.57 12.50 -9.49
C CYS A 77 -16.29 13.22 -10.62
N ARG A 78 -15.65 14.22 -11.23
CA ARG A 78 -16.26 15.00 -12.30
C ARG A 78 -15.24 15.52 -13.31
N PRO A 79 -15.70 15.93 -14.50
CA PRO A 79 -14.84 16.61 -15.46
C PRO A 79 -14.37 17.94 -14.88
N MET A 80 -13.14 18.32 -15.19
CA MET A 80 -12.68 19.68 -14.91
C MET A 80 -13.39 20.68 -15.83
N THR A 81 -13.75 21.83 -15.28
CA THR A 81 -14.27 22.97 -16.05
C THR A 81 -13.17 23.60 -16.91
N GLU A 82 -13.52 24.39 -17.92
CA GLU A 82 -12.54 25.12 -18.75
C GLU A 82 -11.63 26.02 -17.90
N ARG A 83 -12.17 26.64 -16.84
CA ARG A 83 -11.40 27.47 -15.90
C ARG A 83 -10.43 26.65 -15.05
N GLU A 84 -10.82 25.46 -14.62
CA GLU A 84 -9.92 24.57 -13.88
C GLU A 84 -8.84 24.00 -14.79
N LEU A 85 -9.16 23.72 -16.06
CA LEU A 85 -8.18 23.22 -17.02
C LEU A 85 -7.19 24.30 -17.46
N SER A 86 -7.60 25.57 -17.49
CA SER A 86 -6.76 26.69 -17.97
C SER A 86 -5.54 27.01 -17.10
N VAL A 87 -5.46 26.48 -15.87
CA VAL A 87 -4.28 26.62 -15.01
C VAL A 87 -3.16 25.63 -15.39
N PHE A 88 -3.46 24.65 -16.24
CA PHE A 88 -2.51 23.68 -16.76
C PHE A 88 -2.03 24.07 -18.17
N PRO A 89 -0.85 23.60 -18.62
CA PRO A 89 -0.40 23.83 -19.99
C PRO A 89 -1.45 23.44 -21.03
N SER A 90 -1.59 24.23 -22.09
CA SER A 90 -2.62 24.06 -23.14
C SER A 90 -2.58 22.73 -23.89
N ARG A 91 -1.52 21.93 -23.71
CA ARG A 91 -1.41 20.55 -24.20
C ARG A 91 -2.45 19.62 -23.53
N PHE A 92 -2.86 19.92 -22.30
CA PHE A 92 -3.88 19.16 -21.59
C PHE A 92 -5.26 19.61 -22.04
N ARG A 93 -5.94 18.75 -22.80
CA ARG A 93 -7.29 19.01 -23.34
C ARG A 93 -8.43 18.48 -22.48
N TYR A 94 -8.11 17.58 -21.54
CA TYR A 94 -9.07 16.93 -20.66
C TYR A 94 -8.47 16.77 -19.27
N GLY A 95 -9.33 16.75 -18.25
CA GLY A 95 -8.94 16.52 -16.87
C GLY A 95 -10.12 16.05 -16.02
N LEU A 96 -9.79 15.39 -14.91
CA LEU A 96 -10.74 14.96 -13.89
C LEU A 96 -10.43 15.66 -12.57
N SER A 97 -11.47 16.16 -11.92
CA SER A 97 -11.44 16.54 -10.52
C SER A 97 -11.96 15.37 -9.70
N ILE A 98 -11.19 14.96 -8.69
CA ILE A 98 -11.56 13.91 -7.74
C ILE A 98 -11.16 14.32 -6.33
N THR A 99 -11.95 13.91 -5.35
CA THR A 99 -11.59 13.95 -3.94
C THR A 99 -11.31 12.52 -3.46
N SER A 100 -10.14 12.33 -2.86
CA SER A 100 -9.66 11.04 -2.35
C SER A 100 -8.93 11.22 -1.01
N PHE A 101 -8.37 10.14 -0.48
CA PHE A 101 -7.69 10.08 0.79
C PHE A 101 -6.19 9.79 0.64
N PHE A 102 -5.45 10.13 1.69
CA PHE A 102 -4.03 9.80 1.81
C PHE A 102 -3.80 8.81 2.94
N ALA A 103 -3.08 7.73 2.65
CA ALA A 103 -2.57 6.78 3.62
C ALA A 103 -1.04 6.89 3.68
N GLU A 104 -0.54 7.75 4.57
CA GLU A 104 0.90 7.93 4.74
C GLU A 104 1.49 6.80 5.59
N CYS A 105 2.23 5.88 4.95
CA CYS A 105 2.76 4.69 5.63
C CYS A 105 3.66 5.01 6.84
N THR A 106 4.49 6.05 6.77
CA THR A 106 5.36 6.47 7.90
C THR A 106 4.59 6.77 9.18
N LYS A 107 3.31 7.15 9.09
CA LYS A 107 2.39 7.35 10.23
C LYS A 107 1.46 6.16 10.42
N PHE A 108 1.01 5.55 9.34
CA PHE A 108 0.03 4.47 9.35
C PHE A 108 0.61 3.14 9.89
N LEU A 109 1.83 2.76 9.49
CA LEU A 109 2.45 1.51 9.92
C LEU A 109 2.67 1.47 11.45
N PRO A 110 3.18 2.53 12.12
CA PRO A 110 3.25 2.56 13.58
C PRO A 110 1.88 2.38 14.28
N ILE A 111 0.80 2.89 13.69
CA ILE A 111 -0.56 2.72 14.23
C ILE A 111 -0.98 1.25 14.15
N LEU A 112 -0.74 0.58 13.02
CA LEU A 112 -1.04 -0.85 12.86
C LEU A 112 -0.22 -1.71 13.83
N MET A 113 1.06 -1.40 14.01
CA MET A 113 1.91 -2.10 14.99
C MET A 113 1.34 -1.98 16.41
N LYS A 114 0.91 -0.79 16.83
CA LYS A 114 0.25 -0.58 18.13
C LYS A 114 -1.04 -1.39 18.28
N ARG A 115 -1.84 -1.51 17.23
CA ARG A 115 -3.07 -2.34 17.24
C ARG A 115 -2.76 -3.82 17.46
N ILE A 116 -1.75 -4.34 16.77
CA ILE A 116 -1.27 -5.73 16.93
C ILE A 116 -0.74 -5.96 18.35
N GLN A 117 0.09 -5.04 18.88
CA GLN A 117 0.62 -5.11 20.25
C GLN A 117 -0.51 -5.13 21.29
N LYS A 118 -1.54 -4.29 21.12
CA LYS A 118 -2.71 -4.25 22.01
C LYS A 118 -3.48 -5.58 22.05
N LYS A 119 -3.36 -6.40 21.00
CA LYS A 119 -3.92 -7.75 20.92
C LYS A 119 -2.92 -8.85 21.35
N GLY A 120 -1.77 -8.49 21.91
CA GLY A 120 -0.75 -9.43 22.37
C GLY A 120 0.11 -10.01 21.25
N GLY A 121 0.06 -9.42 20.04
CA GLY A 121 0.92 -9.82 18.93
C GLY A 121 2.39 -9.49 19.18
N ARG A 122 3.27 -10.30 18.61
CA ARG A 122 4.72 -10.21 18.78
C ARG A 122 5.40 -9.73 17.51
N PHE A 123 6.61 -9.18 17.66
CA PHE A 123 7.43 -8.69 16.56
C PHE A 123 8.82 -9.30 16.68
N ILE A 124 9.36 -9.79 15.57
CA ILE A 124 10.72 -10.34 15.49
C ILE A 124 11.43 -9.68 14.32
N GLU A 125 12.54 -8.99 14.62
CA GLU A 125 13.43 -8.48 13.59
C GLU A 125 14.36 -9.59 13.12
N LYS A 126 14.10 -10.15 11.94
CA LYS A 126 14.86 -11.25 11.35
C LYS A 126 14.56 -11.35 9.85
N LYS A 127 15.60 -11.63 9.07
CA LYS A 127 15.44 -12.09 7.68
C LYS A 127 15.10 -13.58 7.65
N VAL A 128 13.99 -13.93 7.02
CA VAL A 128 13.61 -15.33 6.75
C VAL A 128 14.15 -15.70 5.38
N HIS A 129 15.04 -16.70 5.32
CA HIS A 129 15.64 -17.18 4.08
C HIS A 129 14.86 -18.37 3.50
N SER A 130 14.14 -19.12 4.34
CA SER A 130 13.28 -20.24 3.94
C SER A 130 12.15 -20.48 4.92
N PHE A 131 11.01 -21.04 4.47
CA PHE A 131 9.91 -21.38 5.38
C PHE A 131 10.25 -22.52 6.35
N SER A 132 11.24 -23.36 6.04
CA SER A 132 11.72 -24.42 6.93
C SER A 132 12.23 -23.88 8.28
N GLU A 133 12.71 -22.63 8.33
CA GLU A 133 13.12 -21.98 9.59
C GLU A 133 11.96 -21.76 10.55
N LEU A 134 10.72 -21.78 10.05
CA LEU A 134 9.50 -21.55 10.82
C LEU A 134 8.75 -22.85 11.11
N ALA A 135 9.13 -23.95 10.45
CA ALA A 135 8.51 -25.25 10.62
C ALA A 135 8.64 -25.73 12.08
N GLY A 136 7.56 -26.31 12.62
CA GLY A 136 7.47 -26.76 14.01
C GLY A 136 7.34 -25.65 15.06
N SER A 137 7.64 -24.40 14.72
CA SER A 137 7.45 -23.25 15.62
C SER A 137 6.10 -22.56 15.46
N TYR A 138 5.54 -22.62 14.24
CA TYR A 138 4.28 -21.99 13.87
C TYR A 138 3.36 -22.99 13.17
N ASP A 139 2.05 -22.85 13.40
CA ASP A 139 1.01 -23.68 12.78
C ASP A 139 0.62 -23.16 11.38
N MET A 140 0.83 -21.86 11.14
CA MET A 140 0.53 -21.20 9.88
C MET A 140 1.55 -20.11 9.58
N VAL A 141 1.96 -20.01 8.31
CA VAL A 141 2.84 -18.97 7.80
C VAL A 141 2.11 -18.20 6.69
N ILE A 142 2.14 -16.88 6.78
CA ILE A 142 1.55 -15.98 5.79
C ILE A 142 2.67 -15.15 5.17
N ASN A 143 2.86 -15.31 3.87
CA ASN A 143 3.91 -14.62 3.13
C ASN A 143 3.43 -13.24 2.64
N CYS A 144 3.93 -12.17 3.27
CA CYS A 144 3.68 -10.78 2.90
C CYS A 144 4.99 -10.04 2.57
N THR A 145 5.98 -10.74 2.01
CA THR A 145 7.34 -10.21 1.79
C THR A 145 7.46 -9.23 0.61
N GLY A 146 6.37 -8.96 -0.11
CA GLY A 146 6.36 -8.05 -1.26
C GLY A 146 7.38 -8.48 -2.30
N ILE A 147 8.28 -7.57 -2.69
CA ILE A 147 9.35 -7.88 -3.65
C ILE A 147 10.30 -9.00 -3.17
N GLY A 148 10.41 -9.21 -1.85
CA GLY A 148 11.21 -10.29 -1.28
C GLY A 148 10.70 -11.69 -1.65
N ALA A 149 9.42 -11.82 -2.05
CA ALA A 149 8.83 -13.08 -2.47
C ALA A 149 9.58 -13.70 -3.67
N ARG A 150 10.13 -12.86 -4.56
CA ARG A 150 10.99 -13.28 -5.67
C ARG A 150 12.09 -14.26 -5.24
N ASN A 151 12.67 -14.05 -4.06
CA ASN A 151 13.77 -14.88 -3.56
C ASN A 151 13.29 -15.95 -2.57
N LEU A 152 12.27 -15.66 -1.77
CA LEU A 152 11.78 -16.58 -0.73
C LEU A 152 10.96 -17.75 -1.31
N VAL A 153 10.20 -17.49 -2.39
CA VAL A 153 9.37 -18.50 -3.10
C VAL A 153 9.69 -18.55 -4.61
N PRO A 154 10.99 -18.48 -4.98
CA PRO A 154 11.52 -18.29 -6.32
C PRO A 154 10.55 -17.82 -7.43
N ASP A 155 9.85 -16.70 -7.23
CA ASP A 155 8.80 -16.22 -8.15
C ASP A 155 9.39 -15.20 -9.15
N PRO A 156 9.61 -15.58 -10.43
CA PRO A 156 10.20 -14.71 -11.43
C PRO A 156 9.23 -13.63 -11.96
N GLU A 157 7.93 -13.75 -11.70
CA GLU A 157 6.93 -12.76 -12.12
C GLU A 157 7.03 -11.49 -11.25
N VAL A 158 7.54 -11.61 -10.03
CA VAL A 158 7.82 -10.48 -9.14
C VAL A 158 9.04 -9.71 -9.63
N LYS A 159 8.78 -8.54 -10.21
CA LYS A 159 9.81 -7.63 -10.76
C LYS A 159 9.83 -6.29 -10.02
N PRO A 160 11.01 -5.73 -9.67
CA PRO A 160 11.10 -4.37 -9.20
C PRO A 160 10.71 -3.38 -10.30
N VAL A 161 9.84 -2.42 -9.97
CA VAL A 161 9.67 -1.19 -10.72
C VAL A 161 10.18 -0.04 -9.85
N ARG A 162 11.24 0.65 -10.31
CA ARG A 162 11.89 1.70 -9.53
C ARG A 162 11.16 3.02 -9.73
N GLY A 163 10.49 3.51 -8.67
CA GLY A 163 10.01 4.88 -8.57
C GLY A 163 10.99 5.78 -7.83
N GLN A 164 11.07 7.06 -8.21
CA GLN A 164 11.87 8.07 -7.53
C GLN A 164 11.00 9.28 -7.21
N ILE A 165 11.15 9.83 -6.00
CA ILE A 165 10.41 10.99 -5.53
C ILE A 165 11.36 12.06 -5.00
N ILE A 166 10.92 13.31 -5.04
CA ILE A 166 11.58 14.44 -4.40
C ILE A 166 10.62 14.99 -3.34
N LYS A 167 11.08 15.06 -2.08
CA LYS A 167 10.32 15.67 -0.99
C LYS A 167 10.69 17.13 -0.88
N VAL A 168 9.70 18.02 -0.97
CA VAL A 168 9.88 19.48 -0.87
C VAL A 168 8.94 20.07 0.18
N ARG A 169 9.37 21.14 0.85
CA ARG A 169 8.51 21.88 1.80
C ARG A 169 7.75 22.97 1.04
N ALA A 170 6.51 22.67 0.64
CA ALA A 170 5.63 23.60 -0.07
C ALA A 170 4.22 23.60 0.55
N PRO A 171 4.03 24.15 1.76
CA PRO A 171 2.78 24.04 2.52
C PRO A 171 1.57 24.70 1.84
N TRP A 172 1.76 25.58 0.86
CA TRP A 172 0.68 26.19 0.07
C TRP A 172 0.10 25.26 -0.99
N VAL A 173 0.76 24.16 -1.34
CA VAL A 173 0.23 23.16 -2.27
C VAL A 173 -0.78 22.29 -1.53
N LYS A 174 -2.06 22.37 -1.93
CA LYS A 174 -3.18 21.66 -1.27
C LYS A 174 -3.88 20.64 -2.16
N HIS A 175 -3.63 20.67 -3.46
CA HIS A 175 -4.28 19.80 -4.43
C HIS A 175 -3.29 18.78 -4.96
N CYS A 176 -3.73 17.52 -5.06
CA CYS A 176 -3.02 16.49 -5.79
C CYS A 176 -3.11 16.78 -7.29
N VAL A 177 -2.03 16.62 -8.01
CA VAL A 177 -2.00 16.71 -9.48
C VAL A 177 -1.34 15.45 -10.00
N VAL A 178 -1.99 14.74 -10.91
CA VAL A 178 -1.44 13.59 -11.63
C VAL A 178 -1.51 13.89 -13.12
N MET A 179 -0.39 13.76 -13.82
CA MET A 179 -0.22 14.17 -15.22
C MET A 179 0.45 13.07 -16.02
N ASP A 180 -0.07 12.81 -17.21
CA ASP A 180 0.53 11.90 -18.21
C ASP A 180 0.82 10.47 -17.69
N ASN A 181 0.20 10.05 -16.58
CA ASN A 181 0.52 8.82 -15.83
C ASN A 181 1.99 8.65 -15.40
N GLU A 182 2.82 9.70 -15.56
CA GLU A 182 4.26 9.66 -15.27
C GLU A 182 4.62 10.55 -14.08
N TYR A 183 3.89 11.65 -13.91
CA TYR A 183 4.23 12.69 -12.94
C TYR A 183 3.08 12.91 -11.97
N TYR A 184 3.45 13.07 -10.70
CA TYR A 184 2.49 13.45 -9.67
C TYR A 184 3.08 14.48 -8.72
N ILE A 185 2.23 15.41 -8.28
CA ILE A 185 2.49 16.34 -7.20
C ILE A 185 1.50 16.00 -6.10
N ILE A 186 2.02 15.46 -4.99
CA ILE A 186 1.19 14.98 -3.89
C ILE A 186 1.52 15.82 -2.64
N PRO A 187 0.54 16.57 -2.10
CA PRO A 187 0.71 17.22 -0.80
C PRO A 187 0.76 16.17 0.31
N LYS A 188 1.68 16.34 1.27
CA LYS A 188 1.85 15.52 2.47
C LYS A 188 1.88 16.38 3.72
#